data_AF-A0A3M8DB27-F1
#
_entry.id   AF-A0A3M8DB27-F1
#
_cell.length_a   1.000
_cell.length_b   1.000
_cell.length_c   1.000
_cell.angle_alpha   90.00
_cell.angle_beta   90.00
_cell.angle_gamma   90.00
#
_symmetry.space_group_name_H-M   'P 1'
#
loop_
_entity.id
_entity.type
_entity.pdbx_description
1 polymer ?
#
loop_
_entity_poly.entity_id
_entity_poly.type
_entity_poly.pdbx_seq_one_letter_code
_entity_poly.pdbx_strand_id
1 'polypeptide(L)'
;MQKMLMDVDTGIDDALAIAYATSLPHVELVGITTTYGMAPVEYSYRNTCKVLEYAGADVPVRKGAEKPLQRSRTYSGRIHGTDGMGNTLGPVKDMVSTQPAVDFMIEQIYQYKSELTIVATAPLTNLALAIAKAPEIVDMVGRVVIMGGAVMTPGNVTKFAEANIIIDPEAANIVFGSTLPITMVGLDVTRKTLLTTRDVERWKEKDDKLGKSLAPCTQFYLDAYKELHPYLQGCALHDPLAVGVAAYPDLVQTVPMFIRVDLEEDALGRTTEDLYREGSAQPNTKVCVQVDADRFMKDFFHRIG
;
A
#
# COMPACT_ATOMS: atom_id res chain seq x y z
N MET A 1 -2.34 -6.85 -20.90
CA MET A 1 -2.51 -6.89 -19.44
C MET A 1 -1.66 -5.77 -18.86
N GLN A 2 -2.16 -5.03 -17.87
CA GLN A 2 -1.42 -4.00 -17.17
C GLN A 2 -0.34 -4.64 -16.30
N LYS A 3 0.92 -4.23 -16.47
CA LYS A 3 2.02 -4.71 -15.64
C LYS A 3 2.00 -4.00 -14.29
N MET A 4 1.88 -4.76 -13.21
CA MET A 4 1.82 -4.23 -11.85
C MET A 4 2.96 -4.78 -11.00
N LEU A 5 3.69 -3.91 -10.33
CA LEU A 5 4.62 -4.25 -9.25
C LEU A 5 4.05 -3.69 -7.95
N MET A 6 3.92 -4.51 -6.91
CA MET A 6 3.49 -4.04 -5.59
C MET A 6 4.70 -3.89 -4.65
N ASP A 7 4.73 -2.82 -3.85
CA ASP A 7 5.68 -2.62 -2.76
C ASP A 7 4.90 -2.54 -1.44
N VAL A 8 5.06 -3.55 -0.58
CA VAL A 8 4.16 -3.84 0.54
C VAL A 8 4.90 -4.04 1.86
N ASP A 9 4.28 -3.76 2.99
CA ASP A 9 4.76 -4.14 4.32
C ASP A 9 3.86 -5.21 4.96
N THR A 10 3.30 -6.06 4.10
CA THR A 10 2.21 -7.03 4.34
C THR A 10 1.69 -7.14 5.77
N GLY A 11 0.85 -6.15 6.10
CA GLY A 11 -0.21 -6.21 7.08
C GLY A 11 -1.47 -6.91 6.55
N ILE A 12 -2.60 -6.59 7.17
CA ILE A 12 -3.89 -7.27 6.92
C ILE A 12 -4.57 -6.67 5.68
N ASP A 13 -4.55 -5.36 5.55
CA ASP A 13 -4.99 -4.60 4.38
C ASP A 13 -4.13 -4.90 3.15
N ASP A 14 -2.79 -4.95 3.26
CA ASP A 14 -1.93 -5.41 2.17
C ASP A 14 -2.29 -6.84 1.70
N ALA A 15 -2.59 -7.75 2.64
CA ALA A 15 -2.99 -9.11 2.29
C ALA A 15 -4.28 -9.11 1.46
N LEU A 16 -5.23 -8.23 1.79
CA LEU A 16 -6.43 -8.00 0.99
C LEU A 16 -6.10 -7.35 -0.37
N ALA A 17 -5.11 -6.48 -0.43
CA ALA A 17 -4.68 -5.81 -1.66
C ALA A 17 -4.03 -6.80 -2.64
N ILE A 18 -3.16 -7.69 -2.13
CA ILE A 18 -2.52 -8.76 -2.91
C ILE A 18 -3.58 -9.74 -3.41
N ALA A 19 -4.50 -10.17 -2.53
CA ALA A 19 -5.63 -11.01 -2.91
C ALA A 19 -6.46 -10.37 -4.04
N TYR A 20 -6.70 -9.06 -3.95
CA TYR A 20 -7.45 -8.34 -4.97
C TYR A 20 -6.66 -8.22 -6.27
N ALA A 21 -5.38 -7.86 -6.21
CA ALA A 21 -4.50 -7.76 -7.37
C ALA A 21 -4.44 -9.07 -8.18
N THR A 22 -4.27 -10.20 -7.49
CA THR A 22 -4.21 -11.54 -8.13
C THR A 22 -5.53 -11.98 -8.76
N SER A 23 -6.65 -11.42 -8.33
CA SER A 23 -7.99 -11.73 -8.84
C SER A 23 -8.42 -10.87 -10.06
N LEU A 24 -7.61 -9.90 -10.47
CA LEU A 24 -7.91 -8.98 -11.57
C LEU A 24 -7.44 -9.57 -12.92
N PRO A 25 -8.35 -9.92 -13.86
CA PRO A 25 -8.00 -10.66 -15.07
C PRO A 25 -7.22 -9.84 -16.11
N HIS A 26 -7.18 -8.52 -15.96
CA HIS A 26 -6.47 -7.60 -16.86
C HIS A 26 -5.18 -7.07 -16.26
N VAL A 27 -4.85 -7.45 -15.02
CA VAL A 27 -3.62 -7.12 -14.31
C VAL A 27 -2.70 -8.33 -14.32
N GLU A 28 -1.43 -8.08 -14.63
CA GLU A 28 -0.36 -9.06 -14.46
C GLU A 28 0.56 -8.55 -13.35
N LEU A 29 0.55 -9.24 -12.22
CA LEU A 29 1.42 -8.92 -11.09
C LEU A 29 2.82 -9.47 -11.39
N VAL A 30 3.72 -8.60 -11.87
CA VAL A 30 5.07 -8.99 -12.31
C VAL A 30 6.01 -9.28 -11.15
N GLY A 31 5.64 -8.83 -9.94
CA GLY A 31 6.35 -9.14 -8.72
C GLY A 31 5.79 -8.37 -7.53
N ILE A 32 6.33 -8.70 -6.35
CA ILE A 32 6.07 -7.99 -5.11
C ILE A 32 7.41 -7.73 -4.41
N THR A 33 7.69 -6.48 -4.08
CA THR A 33 8.74 -6.10 -3.15
C THR A 33 8.17 -5.92 -1.75
N THR A 34 8.91 -6.33 -0.73
CA THR A 34 8.48 -6.17 0.65
C THR A 34 9.39 -5.23 1.41
N THR A 35 8.84 -4.48 2.35
CA THR A 35 9.59 -3.67 3.31
C THR A 35 9.01 -3.81 4.72
N TYR A 36 9.58 -3.08 5.67
CA TYR A 36 9.11 -3.01 7.04
C TYR A 36 7.98 -1.98 7.16
N GLY A 37 7.16 -2.08 8.20
CA GLY A 37 6.17 -1.05 8.51
C GLY A 37 5.27 -1.48 9.64
N MET A 38 4.20 -2.22 9.35
CA MET A 38 3.32 -2.83 10.36
C MET A 38 4.05 -3.87 11.22
N ALA A 39 4.98 -4.62 10.61
CA ALA A 39 5.86 -5.57 11.25
C ALA A 39 7.29 -5.46 10.66
N PRO A 40 8.31 -6.10 11.28
CA PRO A 40 9.62 -6.24 10.64
C PRO A 40 9.52 -6.92 9.27
N VAL A 41 10.38 -6.56 8.33
CA VAL A 41 10.29 -7.01 6.93
C VAL A 41 10.28 -8.53 6.75
N GLU A 42 10.87 -9.30 7.67
CA GLU A 42 10.80 -10.78 7.63
C GLU A 42 9.35 -11.27 7.74
N TYR A 43 8.53 -10.62 8.57
CA TYR A 43 7.11 -10.93 8.67
C TYR A 43 6.37 -10.50 7.41
N SER A 44 6.65 -9.31 6.88
CA SER A 44 6.03 -8.84 5.63
C SER A 44 6.32 -9.81 4.48
N TYR A 45 7.58 -10.20 4.28
CA TYR A 45 7.98 -11.20 3.29
C TYR A 45 7.27 -12.55 3.48
N ARG A 46 7.25 -13.07 4.72
CA ARG A 46 6.57 -14.30 5.10
C ARG A 46 5.06 -14.22 4.78
N ASN A 47 4.42 -13.11 5.16
CA ASN A 47 2.99 -12.89 5.01
C ASN A 47 2.62 -12.78 3.52
N THR A 48 3.39 -12.02 2.73
CA THR A 48 3.20 -11.93 1.27
C THR A 48 3.22 -13.30 0.62
N CYS A 49 4.24 -14.12 0.92
CA CYS A 49 4.35 -15.49 0.40
C CYS A 49 3.12 -16.32 0.76
N LYS A 50 2.63 -16.19 1.99
CA LYS A 50 1.48 -16.97 2.47
C LYS A 50 0.18 -16.55 1.79
N VAL A 51 -0.01 -15.26 1.52
CA VAL A 51 -1.18 -14.76 0.80
C VAL A 51 -1.18 -15.25 -0.65
N LEU A 52 -0.03 -15.24 -1.32
CA LEU A 52 0.11 -15.82 -2.66
C LEU A 52 -0.18 -17.33 -2.68
N GLU A 53 0.25 -18.08 -1.67
CA GLU A 53 -0.11 -19.50 -1.49
C GLU A 53 -1.64 -19.69 -1.38
N TYR A 54 -2.33 -18.83 -0.62
CA TYR A 54 -3.79 -18.87 -0.53
C TYR A 54 -4.47 -18.54 -1.86
N ALA A 55 -3.95 -17.55 -2.58
CA ALA A 55 -4.45 -17.15 -3.89
C ALA A 55 -4.12 -18.16 -5.01
N GLY A 56 -3.20 -19.10 -4.78
CA GLY A 56 -2.70 -20.00 -5.81
C GLY A 56 -1.91 -19.28 -6.90
N ALA A 57 -1.31 -18.14 -6.56
CA ALA A 57 -0.57 -17.28 -7.48
C ALA A 57 0.94 -17.53 -7.37
N ASP A 58 1.61 -17.64 -8.52
CA ASP A 58 3.06 -17.78 -8.62
C ASP A 58 3.66 -16.43 -9.06
N VAL A 59 4.00 -15.60 -8.08
CA VAL A 59 4.50 -14.24 -8.27
C VAL A 59 5.83 -14.09 -7.51
N PRO A 60 6.90 -13.56 -8.13
CA PRO A 60 8.17 -13.40 -7.46
C PRO A 60 8.05 -12.37 -6.32
N VAL A 61 8.46 -12.76 -5.11
CA VAL A 61 8.54 -11.89 -3.94
C VAL A 61 10.01 -11.57 -3.64
N ARG A 62 10.33 -10.31 -3.30
CA ARG A 62 11.68 -9.86 -2.98
C ARG A 62 11.71 -9.06 -1.69
N LYS A 63 12.62 -9.43 -0.80
CA LYS A 63 12.80 -8.76 0.48
C LYS A 63 13.64 -7.48 0.33
N GLY A 64 13.14 -6.37 0.88
CA GLY A 64 13.73 -5.04 0.75
C GLY A 64 14.25 -4.47 2.06
N ALA A 65 14.12 -3.15 2.21
CA ALA A 65 14.62 -2.41 3.35
C ALA A 65 14.04 -2.94 4.68
N GLU A 66 14.85 -2.90 5.73
CA GLU A 66 14.50 -3.40 7.07
C GLU A 66 14.17 -2.28 8.07
N LYS A 67 14.50 -1.02 7.72
CA LYS A 67 14.37 0.15 8.59
C LYS A 67 14.28 1.45 7.80
N PRO A 68 13.80 2.55 8.43
CA PRO A 68 13.78 3.87 7.81
C PRO A 68 15.15 4.41 7.44
N LEU A 69 15.17 5.36 6.50
CA LEU A 69 16.40 6.01 6.06
C LEU A 69 17.16 6.67 7.22
N GLN A 70 16.45 7.35 8.12
CA GLN A 70 17.07 8.11 9.21
C GLN A 70 16.49 7.80 10.59
N ARG A 71 15.24 7.32 10.66
CA ARG A 71 14.50 7.15 11.92
C ARG A 71 14.61 5.75 12.48
N SER A 72 14.18 5.58 13.72
CA SER A 72 13.99 4.28 14.36
C SER A 72 12.53 3.84 14.30
N ARG A 73 12.30 2.53 14.24
CA ARG A 73 10.96 1.94 14.20
C ARG A 73 10.76 1.01 15.39
N THR A 74 9.62 1.16 16.06
CA THR A 74 9.08 0.23 17.05
C THR A 74 7.76 -0.35 16.53
N TYR A 75 7.44 -1.59 16.93
CA TYR A 75 6.25 -2.28 16.44
C TYR A 75 5.27 -2.47 17.60
N SER A 76 4.04 -1.96 17.46
CA SER A 76 3.02 -2.08 18.51
C SER A 76 2.21 -3.37 18.39
N GLY A 77 2.05 -3.88 17.17
CA GLY A 77 1.16 -5.00 16.86
C GLY A 77 -0.33 -4.73 17.14
N ARG A 78 -0.71 -3.48 17.45
CA ARG A 78 -2.07 -3.15 17.92
C ARG A 78 -3.13 -3.33 16.83
N ILE A 79 -2.78 -3.00 15.59
CA ILE A 79 -3.71 -3.03 14.46
C ILE A 79 -3.58 -4.35 13.67
N HIS A 80 -2.34 -4.86 13.53
CA HIS A 80 -2.04 -6.00 12.67
C HIS A 80 -1.58 -7.25 13.42
N GLY A 81 -1.60 -7.26 14.75
CA GLY A 81 -0.98 -8.33 15.54
C GLY A 81 0.55 -8.24 15.55
N THR A 82 1.21 -9.08 16.35
CA THR A 82 2.68 -9.05 16.47
C THR A 82 3.39 -9.63 15.26
N ASP A 83 2.66 -10.37 14.42
CA ASP A 83 3.18 -11.03 13.22
C ASP A 83 2.70 -10.37 11.90
N GLY A 84 1.97 -9.26 11.99
CA GLY A 84 1.39 -8.54 10.85
C GLY A 84 0.08 -9.13 10.30
N MET A 85 -0.36 -10.30 10.76
CA MET A 85 -1.54 -11.02 10.25
C MET A 85 -2.52 -11.42 11.36
N GLY A 86 -2.69 -10.57 12.36
CA GLY A 86 -3.60 -10.78 13.49
C GLY A 86 -3.21 -11.97 14.38
N ASN A 87 -1.99 -12.48 14.25
CA ASN A 87 -1.51 -13.74 14.84
C ASN A 87 -2.35 -14.96 14.42
N THR A 88 -2.98 -14.90 13.24
CA THR A 88 -3.85 -15.99 12.73
C THR A 88 -3.21 -16.78 11.60
N LEU A 89 -1.97 -16.47 11.24
CA LEU A 89 -1.30 -17.14 10.15
C LEU A 89 -1.04 -18.61 10.51
N GLY A 90 -1.35 -19.52 9.58
CA GLY A 90 -0.97 -20.93 9.70
C GLY A 90 0.54 -21.14 9.46
N PRO A 91 0.98 -22.40 9.41
CA PRO A 91 2.37 -22.74 9.08
C PRO A 91 2.81 -22.10 7.75
N VAL A 92 4.00 -21.52 7.76
CA VAL A 92 4.62 -20.91 6.57
C VAL A 92 5.83 -21.73 6.18
N LYS A 93 6.03 -21.90 4.87
CA LYS A 93 7.24 -22.53 4.35
C LYS A 93 8.40 -21.55 4.45
N ASP A 94 9.57 -22.03 4.83
CA ASP A 94 10.79 -21.24 4.73
C ASP A 94 11.04 -20.91 3.26
N MET A 95 11.04 -19.62 2.95
CA MET A 95 11.25 -19.10 1.61
C MET A 95 12.48 -18.20 1.65
N VAL A 96 13.42 -18.39 0.74
CA VAL A 96 14.63 -17.57 0.65
C VAL A 96 14.47 -16.57 -0.47
N SER A 97 14.55 -15.27 -0.16
CA SER A 97 14.63 -14.23 -1.19
C SER A 97 15.99 -14.33 -1.88
N THR A 98 16.00 -14.55 -3.18
CA THR A 98 17.23 -14.78 -3.96
C THR A 98 17.86 -13.49 -4.49
N GLN A 99 17.18 -12.35 -4.35
CA GLN A 99 17.61 -11.05 -4.87
C GLN A 99 17.07 -9.91 -3.98
N PRO A 100 17.78 -8.78 -3.85
CA PRO A 100 17.29 -7.60 -3.13
C PRO A 100 16.11 -6.92 -3.84
N ALA A 101 15.12 -6.44 -3.07
CA ALA A 101 13.93 -5.77 -3.62
C ALA A 101 14.24 -4.52 -4.46
N VAL A 102 15.18 -3.68 -4.03
CA VAL A 102 15.53 -2.43 -4.72
C VAL A 102 16.07 -2.73 -6.13
N ASP A 103 16.92 -3.74 -6.25
CA ASP A 103 17.50 -4.17 -7.54
C ASP A 103 16.42 -4.74 -8.45
N PHE A 104 15.57 -5.62 -7.91
CA PHE A 104 14.45 -6.16 -8.64
C PHE A 104 13.49 -5.07 -9.13
N MET A 105 13.15 -4.09 -8.28
CA MET A 105 12.29 -2.96 -8.65
C MET A 105 12.89 -2.16 -9.82
N ILE A 106 14.19 -1.83 -9.74
CA ILE A 106 14.90 -1.14 -10.83
C ILE A 106 14.85 -1.97 -12.12
N GLU A 107 15.12 -3.29 -12.04
CA GLU A 107 15.04 -4.20 -13.20
C GLU A 107 13.65 -4.22 -13.83
N GLN A 108 12.59 -4.29 -13.02
CA GLN A 108 11.22 -4.26 -13.53
C GLN A 108 10.89 -2.92 -14.20
N ILE A 109 11.36 -1.79 -13.66
CA ILE A 109 11.20 -0.47 -14.29
C ILE A 109 11.93 -0.42 -15.63
N TYR A 110 13.17 -0.93 -15.70
CA TYR A 110 13.92 -1.00 -16.96
C TYR A 110 13.25 -1.89 -18.00
N GLN A 111 12.67 -3.01 -17.55
CA GLN A 111 12.03 -4.01 -18.40
C GLN A 111 10.72 -3.49 -19.00
N TYR A 112 9.85 -2.89 -18.19
CA TYR A 112 8.48 -2.54 -18.58
C TYR A 112 8.28 -1.04 -18.83
N LYS A 113 9.15 -0.17 -18.31
CA LYS A 113 9.14 1.27 -18.52
C LYS A 113 7.74 1.87 -18.32
N SER A 114 7.21 2.55 -19.34
CA SER A 114 5.92 3.23 -19.30
C SER A 114 4.73 2.28 -19.17
N GLU A 115 4.91 0.98 -19.38
CA GLU A 115 3.87 -0.03 -19.18
C GLU A 115 3.74 -0.47 -17.70
N LEU A 116 4.74 -0.16 -16.87
CA LEU A 116 4.73 -0.51 -15.45
C LEU A 116 3.89 0.47 -14.64
N THR A 117 2.99 -0.09 -13.84
CA THR A 117 2.39 0.60 -12.68
C THR A 117 2.96 0.02 -11.40
N ILE A 118 3.60 0.87 -10.59
CA ILE A 118 4.02 0.50 -9.23
C ILE A 118 2.88 0.88 -8.28
N VAL A 119 2.51 -0.03 -7.38
CA VAL A 119 1.54 0.22 -6.31
C VAL A 119 2.28 0.07 -4.98
N ALA A 120 2.58 1.19 -4.34
CA ALA A 120 3.27 1.22 -3.05
C ALA A 120 2.26 1.43 -1.93
N THR A 121 2.13 0.44 -1.06
CA THR A 121 1.20 0.44 0.09
C THR A 121 1.94 0.40 1.43
N ALA A 122 3.24 0.66 1.39
CA ALA A 122 4.16 0.60 2.50
C ALA A 122 4.94 1.92 2.68
N PRO A 123 5.76 2.06 3.73
CA PRO A 123 6.77 3.12 3.79
C PRO A 123 7.62 3.14 2.51
N LEU A 124 7.85 4.33 1.97
CA LEU A 124 8.38 4.52 0.61
C LEU A 124 9.90 4.28 0.48
N THR A 125 10.50 3.58 1.43
CA THR A 125 11.95 3.40 1.57
C THR A 125 12.55 2.66 0.39
N ASN A 126 11.92 1.55 -0.06
CA ASN A 126 12.41 0.81 -1.22
C ASN A 126 12.43 1.70 -2.48
N LEU A 127 11.37 2.47 -2.71
CA LEU A 127 11.27 3.37 -3.86
C LEU A 127 12.27 4.54 -3.76
N ALA A 128 12.43 5.15 -2.59
CA ALA A 128 13.44 6.19 -2.38
C ALA A 128 14.87 5.68 -2.59
N LEU A 129 15.17 4.46 -2.14
CA LEU A 129 16.46 3.80 -2.39
C LEU A 129 16.66 3.47 -3.87
N ALA A 130 15.59 3.07 -4.58
CA ALA A 130 15.65 2.84 -6.02
C ALA A 130 15.98 4.13 -6.78
N ILE A 131 15.32 5.25 -6.43
CA ILE A 131 15.60 6.58 -7.01
C ILE A 131 17.05 6.99 -6.71
N ALA A 132 17.52 6.81 -5.48
CA ALA A 132 18.90 7.16 -5.12
C ALA A 132 19.94 6.33 -5.90
N LYS A 133 19.64 5.05 -6.17
CA LYS A 133 20.53 4.13 -6.87
C LYS A 133 20.51 4.32 -8.39
N ALA A 134 19.35 4.62 -8.97
CA ALA A 134 19.14 4.77 -10.40
C ALA A 134 18.19 5.97 -10.67
N PRO A 135 18.69 7.22 -10.56
CA PRO A 135 17.85 8.42 -10.63
C PRO A 135 17.00 8.52 -11.90
N GLU A 136 17.48 7.99 -13.02
CA GLU A 136 16.81 8.00 -14.32
C GLU A 136 15.49 7.21 -14.36
N ILE A 137 15.23 6.31 -13.40
CA ILE A 137 14.01 5.48 -13.39
C ILE A 137 12.72 6.32 -13.24
N VAL A 138 12.85 7.53 -12.67
CA VAL A 138 11.71 8.43 -12.41
C VAL A 138 11.03 8.89 -13.70
N ASP A 139 11.79 8.95 -14.80
CA ASP A 139 11.30 9.34 -16.13
C ASP A 139 10.90 8.13 -16.98
N MET A 140 11.09 6.89 -16.48
CA MET A 140 10.80 5.66 -17.21
C MET A 140 9.49 5.01 -16.81
N VAL A 141 9.15 5.00 -15.52
CA VAL A 141 7.96 4.31 -15.00
C VAL A 141 6.68 4.98 -15.49
N GLY A 142 5.68 4.18 -15.87
CA GLY A 142 4.42 4.70 -16.39
C GLY A 142 3.58 5.42 -15.33
N ARG A 143 3.48 4.82 -14.14
CA ARG A 143 2.70 5.36 -13.02
C ARG A 143 3.15 4.78 -11.69
N VAL A 144 3.10 5.59 -10.63
CA VAL A 144 3.24 5.13 -9.24
C VAL A 144 1.96 5.48 -8.49
N VAL A 145 1.27 4.49 -7.94
CA VAL A 145 0.09 4.66 -7.09
C VAL A 145 0.51 4.42 -5.65
N ILE A 146 0.38 5.43 -4.81
CA ILE A 146 0.84 5.39 -3.41
C ILE A 146 -0.38 5.39 -2.50
N MET A 147 -0.56 4.34 -1.69
CA MET A 147 -1.41 4.41 -0.51
C MET A 147 -0.62 5.14 0.57
N GLY A 148 -1.03 6.36 0.88
CA GLY A 148 -0.40 7.10 1.96
C GLY A 148 -0.79 8.56 1.99
N GLY A 149 -0.55 9.16 3.15
CA GLY A 149 -0.79 10.57 3.44
C GLY A 149 -2.26 10.95 3.67
N ALA A 150 -2.42 12.21 4.04
CA ALA A 150 -3.69 12.81 4.43
C ALA A 150 -3.60 14.32 4.17
N VAL A 151 -4.26 14.81 3.11
CA VAL A 151 -4.09 16.21 2.67
C VAL A 151 -5.22 17.11 3.20
N MET A 152 -6.45 16.66 3.07
CA MET A 152 -7.67 17.41 3.45
C MET A 152 -8.42 16.75 4.61
N THR A 153 -7.82 15.73 5.23
CA THR A 153 -8.37 15.00 6.37
C THR A 153 -7.30 14.87 7.46
N PRO A 154 -7.69 14.67 8.73
CA PRO A 154 -6.73 14.29 9.77
C PRO A 154 -6.02 12.97 9.46
N GLY A 155 -4.80 12.84 9.97
CA GLY A 155 -3.99 11.63 9.96
C GLY A 155 -4.63 10.45 10.73
N ASN A 156 -3.92 9.33 10.78
CA ASN A 156 -4.29 8.15 11.58
C ASN A 156 -3.25 7.81 12.68
N VAL A 157 -2.02 8.31 12.57
CA VAL A 157 -0.99 8.17 13.62
C VAL A 157 -0.89 9.43 14.47
N THR A 158 -0.83 10.59 13.82
CA THR A 158 -0.89 11.90 14.48
C THR A 158 -2.09 12.67 13.95
N LYS A 159 -2.28 13.90 14.42
CA LYS A 159 -3.31 14.80 13.87
C LYS A 159 -3.12 15.05 12.38
N PHE A 160 -1.88 14.96 11.87
CA PHE A 160 -1.52 15.35 10.51
C PHE A 160 -1.04 14.19 9.65
N ALA A 161 -0.45 13.16 10.26
CA ALA A 161 0.32 12.17 9.53
C ALA A 161 -0.38 10.83 9.42
N GLU A 162 -0.26 10.25 8.24
CA GLU A 162 -0.64 8.89 7.92
C GLU A 162 0.55 7.94 8.20
N ALA A 163 0.23 6.69 8.53
CA ALA A 163 1.18 5.66 8.97
C ALA A 163 2.35 5.43 8.00
N ASN A 164 2.11 5.15 6.73
CA ASN A 164 3.18 4.88 5.76
C ASN A 164 4.13 6.07 5.62
N ILE A 165 3.58 7.28 5.59
CA ILE A 165 4.38 8.51 5.47
C ILE A 165 5.20 8.79 6.72
N ILE A 166 4.62 8.69 7.92
CA ILE A 166 5.37 9.02 9.16
C ILE A 166 6.39 7.95 9.56
N ILE A 167 6.26 6.71 9.04
CA ILE A 167 7.24 5.66 9.31
C ILE A 167 8.59 5.97 8.65
N ASP A 168 8.59 6.54 7.45
CA ASP A 168 9.81 7.04 6.78
C ASP A 168 9.53 8.35 6.02
N PRO A 169 9.40 9.47 6.75
CA PRO A 169 9.02 10.74 6.15
C PRO A 169 10.12 11.27 5.25
N GLU A 170 11.39 10.94 5.49
CA GLU A 170 12.49 11.27 4.60
C GLU A 170 12.37 10.55 3.24
N ALA A 171 12.08 9.25 3.24
CA ALA A 171 11.84 8.52 1.99
C ALA A 171 10.62 9.08 1.24
N ALA A 172 9.54 9.36 1.95
CA ALA A 172 8.35 9.96 1.35
C ALA A 172 8.64 11.34 0.76
N ASN A 173 9.42 12.18 1.44
CA ASN A 173 9.84 13.49 0.92
C ASN A 173 10.67 13.36 -0.37
N ILE A 174 11.57 12.39 -0.46
CA ILE A 174 12.34 12.09 -1.67
C ILE A 174 11.41 11.69 -2.83
N VAL A 175 10.47 10.77 -2.58
CA VAL A 175 9.56 10.26 -3.61
C VAL A 175 8.62 11.36 -4.11
N PHE A 176 7.94 12.09 -3.24
CA PHE A 176 7.05 13.19 -3.65
C PHE A 176 7.80 14.36 -4.28
N GLY A 177 9.05 14.61 -3.85
CA GLY A 177 9.94 15.62 -4.41
C GLY A 177 10.50 15.29 -5.81
N SER A 178 10.39 14.04 -6.26
CA SER A 178 10.88 13.58 -7.57
C SER A 178 10.03 14.08 -8.75
N THR A 179 10.25 13.52 -9.94
CA THR A 179 9.42 13.73 -11.15
C THR A 179 8.48 12.55 -11.44
N LEU A 180 8.39 11.57 -10.55
CA LEU A 180 7.54 10.40 -10.73
C LEU A 180 6.07 10.79 -11.02
N PRO A 181 5.39 10.08 -11.94
CA PRO A 181 3.96 10.26 -12.20
C PRO A 181 3.12 9.61 -11.08
N ILE A 182 2.86 10.37 -10.01
CA ILE A 182 2.26 9.85 -8.77
C ILE A 182 0.73 10.01 -8.78
N THR A 183 0.03 8.97 -8.34
CA THR A 183 -1.36 9.05 -7.87
C THR A 183 -1.39 8.73 -6.38
N MET A 184 -1.76 9.70 -5.55
CA MET A 184 -1.78 9.57 -4.11
C MET A 184 -3.18 9.19 -3.63
N VAL A 185 -3.30 7.99 -3.06
CA VAL A 185 -4.53 7.39 -2.53
C VAL A 185 -4.49 7.49 -1.00
N GLY A 186 -4.70 8.70 -0.49
CA GLY A 186 -4.60 9.01 0.93
C GLY A 186 -5.85 8.65 1.75
N LEU A 187 -5.81 9.01 3.03
CA LEU A 187 -6.93 8.89 3.96
C LEU A 187 -8.18 9.67 3.49
N ASP A 188 -7.99 10.66 2.61
CA ASP A 188 -9.01 11.48 1.96
C ASP A 188 -10.08 10.66 1.22
N VAL A 189 -9.71 9.48 0.73
CA VAL A 189 -10.60 8.57 0.00
C VAL A 189 -10.70 7.18 0.62
N THR A 190 -9.62 6.65 1.20
CA THR A 190 -9.60 5.26 1.69
C THR A 190 -10.52 5.01 2.88
N ARG A 191 -10.79 6.01 3.71
CA ARG A 191 -11.77 5.90 4.82
C ARG A 191 -13.23 5.81 4.34
N LYS A 192 -13.49 5.97 3.04
CA LYS A 192 -14.82 5.85 2.42
C LYS A 192 -15.13 4.43 1.94
N THR A 193 -14.14 3.52 1.97
CA THR A 193 -14.27 2.12 1.56
C THR A 193 -14.15 1.22 2.78
N LEU A 194 -15.27 0.69 3.26
CA LEU A 194 -15.35 0.08 4.59
C LEU A 194 -15.82 -1.38 4.52
N LEU A 195 -14.96 -2.28 4.98
CA LEU A 195 -15.31 -3.68 5.19
C LEU A 195 -15.94 -3.83 6.59
N THR A 196 -16.99 -4.63 6.68
CA THR A 196 -17.80 -4.79 7.91
C THR A 196 -17.75 -6.21 8.46
N THR A 197 -18.26 -6.40 9.67
CA THR A 197 -18.41 -7.74 10.27
C THR A 197 -19.27 -8.67 9.41
N ARG A 198 -20.31 -8.14 8.76
CA ARG A 198 -21.18 -8.93 7.86
C ARG A 198 -20.42 -9.49 6.66
N ASP A 199 -19.46 -8.73 6.15
CA ASP A 199 -18.65 -9.16 5.01
C ASP A 199 -17.72 -10.32 5.40
N VAL A 200 -17.12 -10.24 6.59
CA VAL A 200 -16.30 -11.34 7.14
C VAL A 200 -17.14 -12.59 7.42
N GLU A 201 -18.36 -12.43 7.93
CA GLU A 201 -19.30 -13.55 8.13
C GLU A 201 -19.62 -14.24 6.80
N ARG A 202 -19.89 -13.46 5.76
CA ARG A 202 -20.12 -13.98 4.40
C ARG A 202 -18.92 -14.76 3.87
N TRP A 203 -17.69 -14.28 4.10
CA TRP A 203 -16.47 -15.00 3.70
C TRP A 203 -16.31 -16.35 4.41
N LYS A 204 -16.77 -16.47 5.66
CA LYS A 204 -16.72 -17.75 6.40
C LYS A 204 -17.72 -18.78 5.84
N GLU A 205 -18.88 -18.32 5.37
CA GLU A 205 -19.95 -19.18 4.86
C GLU A 205 -19.73 -19.64 3.42
N LYS A 206 -19.14 -18.80 2.57
CA LYS A 206 -18.95 -19.10 1.14
C LYS A 206 -17.88 -20.16 0.90
N ASP A 207 -18.04 -20.99 -0.13
CA ASP A 207 -16.99 -21.91 -0.57
C ASP A 207 -15.89 -21.22 -1.40
N ASP A 208 -15.28 -20.19 -0.82
CA ASP A 208 -14.10 -19.51 -1.36
C ASP A 208 -12.91 -19.70 -0.41
N LYS A 209 -11.86 -20.37 -0.89
CA LYS A 209 -10.66 -20.67 -0.09
C LYS A 209 -9.93 -19.39 0.33
N LEU A 210 -9.87 -18.39 -0.54
CA LEU A 210 -9.13 -17.16 -0.28
C LEU A 210 -9.81 -16.32 0.80
N GLY A 211 -11.10 -16.00 0.63
CA GLY A 211 -11.90 -15.29 1.64
C GLY A 211 -11.92 -16.01 2.99
N LYS A 212 -12.12 -17.33 3.02
CA LYS A 212 -12.06 -18.13 4.26
C LYS A 212 -10.70 -18.03 4.96
N SER A 213 -9.61 -18.01 4.20
CA SER A 213 -8.25 -17.95 4.77
C SER A 213 -7.90 -16.57 5.34
N LEU A 214 -8.48 -15.50 4.78
CA LEU A 214 -8.26 -14.10 5.21
C LEU A 214 -9.28 -13.61 6.25
N ALA A 215 -10.39 -14.31 6.44
CA ALA A 215 -11.43 -13.92 7.40
C ALA A 215 -10.92 -13.79 8.85
N PRO A 216 -10.05 -14.66 9.40
CA PRO A 216 -9.56 -14.52 10.77
C PRO A 216 -8.71 -13.26 11.00
N CYS A 217 -7.75 -12.96 10.13
CA CYS A 217 -6.93 -11.75 10.27
C CYS A 217 -7.78 -10.49 10.02
N THR A 218 -8.70 -10.53 9.05
CA THR A 218 -9.62 -9.41 8.79
C THR A 218 -10.53 -9.14 10.00
N GLN A 219 -10.96 -10.19 10.71
CA GLN A 219 -11.71 -10.03 11.97
C GLN A 219 -10.88 -9.32 13.04
N PHE A 220 -9.59 -9.67 13.18
CA PHE A 220 -8.67 -8.99 14.10
C PHE A 220 -8.57 -7.49 13.78
N TYR A 221 -8.41 -7.15 12.50
CA TYR A 221 -8.35 -5.76 12.02
C TYR A 221 -9.65 -4.99 12.32
N LEU A 222 -10.81 -5.61 12.08
CA LEU A 222 -12.12 -5.05 12.44
C LEU A 222 -12.23 -4.75 13.93
N ASP A 223 -11.78 -5.66 14.79
CA ASP A 223 -11.89 -5.50 16.23
C ASP A 223 -10.97 -4.38 16.74
N ALA A 224 -9.76 -4.23 16.15
CA ALA A 224 -8.89 -3.07 16.41
C ALA A 224 -9.56 -1.75 15.97
N TYR A 225 -10.24 -1.73 14.82
CA TYR A 225 -10.95 -0.55 14.33
C TYR A 225 -12.15 -0.16 15.20
N LYS A 226 -12.89 -1.14 15.75
CA LYS A 226 -13.98 -0.84 16.69
C LYS A 226 -13.49 -0.09 17.93
N GLU A 227 -12.27 -0.37 18.39
CA GLU A 227 -11.66 0.31 19.53
C GLU A 227 -11.08 1.67 19.14
N LEU A 228 -10.30 1.71 18.06
CA LEU A 228 -9.51 2.89 17.64
C LEU A 228 -10.32 3.93 16.87
N HIS A 229 -11.26 3.48 16.05
CA HIS A 229 -12.01 4.28 15.08
C HIS A 229 -13.49 3.89 15.04
N PRO A 230 -14.21 3.84 16.19
CA PRO A 230 -15.60 3.37 16.25
C PRO A 230 -16.56 4.14 15.33
N TYR A 231 -16.23 5.38 14.98
CA TYR A 231 -17.02 6.23 14.08
C TYR A 231 -17.06 5.73 12.63
N LEU A 232 -16.09 4.90 12.20
CA LEU A 232 -16.05 4.34 10.83
C LEU A 232 -17.05 3.18 10.65
N GLN A 233 -17.52 2.53 11.71
CA GLN A 233 -18.47 1.40 11.63
C GLN A 233 -18.00 0.23 10.74
N GLY A 234 -16.68 0.08 10.58
CA GLY A 234 -16.00 -0.93 9.78
C GLY A 234 -14.50 -0.69 9.80
N CYS A 235 -13.73 -1.48 9.05
CA CYS A 235 -12.32 -1.22 8.81
C CYS A 235 -12.09 -0.73 7.38
N ALA A 236 -11.20 0.24 7.21
CA ALA A 236 -10.94 0.83 5.91
C ALA A 236 -10.11 -0.11 5.02
N LEU A 237 -10.48 -0.20 3.75
CA LEU A 237 -9.73 -0.92 2.71
C LEU A 237 -8.70 0.02 2.08
N HIS A 238 -7.69 0.41 2.85
CA HIS A 238 -6.63 1.32 2.44
C HIS A 238 -5.89 0.84 1.18
N ASP A 239 -5.16 -0.26 1.31
CA ASP A 239 -4.29 -0.79 0.26
C ASP A 239 -5.06 -1.42 -0.90
N PRO A 240 -6.19 -2.12 -0.67
CA PRO A 240 -7.02 -2.61 -1.76
C PRO A 240 -7.54 -1.49 -2.66
N LEU A 241 -7.86 -0.31 -2.10
CA LEU A 241 -8.28 0.83 -2.91
C LEU A 241 -7.13 1.34 -3.80
N ALA A 242 -5.88 1.34 -3.34
CA ALA A 242 -4.75 1.72 -4.18
C ALA A 242 -4.57 0.77 -5.37
N VAL A 243 -4.72 -0.55 -5.16
CA VAL A 243 -4.77 -1.53 -6.27
C VAL A 243 -5.97 -1.25 -7.19
N GLY A 244 -7.13 -0.93 -6.62
CA GLY A 244 -8.33 -0.55 -7.38
C GLY A 244 -8.09 0.66 -8.28
N VAL A 245 -7.51 1.73 -7.75
CA VAL A 245 -7.16 2.95 -8.51
C VAL A 245 -6.08 2.69 -9.56
N ALA A 246 -5.15 1.78 -9.27
CA ALA A 246 -4.18 1.32 -10.24
C ALA A 246 -4.87 0.58 -11.40
N ALA A 247 -5.80 -0.32 -11.13
CA ALA A 247 -6.51 -1.08 -12.18
C ALA A 247 -7.57 -0.25 -12.92
N TYR A 248 -8.26 0.62 -12.20
CA TYR A 248 -9.39 1.42 -12.67
C TYR A 248 -9.21 2.89 -12.24
N PRO A 249 -8.44 3.68 -13.01
CA PRO A 249 -8.11 5.06 -12.64
C PRO A 249 -9.35 5.97 -12.53
N ASP A 250 -10.45 5.60 -13.16
CA ASP A 250 -11.74 6.30 -13.15
C ASP A 250 -12.55 6.08 -11.87
N LEU A 251 -12.09 5.25 -10.93
CA LEU A 251 -12.69 5.12 -9.59
C LEU A 251 -12.57 6.39 -8.76
N VAL A 252 -11.64 7.29 -9.10
CA VAL A 252 -11.32 8.47 -8.30
C VAL A 252 -11.37 9.75 -9.11
N GLN A 253 -11.72 10.84 -8.44
CA GLN A 253 -11.41 12.18 -8.92
C GLN A 253 -10.14 12.66 -8.24
N THR A 254 -9.30 13.36 -9.00
CA THR A 254 -7.99 13.81 -8.52
C THR A 254 -7.79 15.30 -8.68
N VAL A 255 -6.97 15.88 -7.81
CA VAL A 255 -6.48 17.25 -7.91
C VAL A 255 -4.96 17.21 -8.09
N PRO A 256 -4.39 17.82 -9.15
CA PRO A 256 -2.95 17.89 -9.33
C PRO A 256 -2.33 18.84 -8.30
N MET A 257 -1.34 18.38 -7.54
CA MET A 257 -0.63 19.15 -6.52
C MET A 257 0.86 18.79 -6.49
N PHE A 258 1.72 19.75 -6.18
CA PHE A 258 3.06 19.42 -5.71
C PHE A 258 2.94 19.05 -4.24
N ILE A 259 3.35 17.84 -3.88
CA ILE A 259 3.29 17.39 -2.49
C ILE A 259 4.69 17.48 -1.89
N ARG A 260 4.75 17.98 -0.66
CA ARG A 260 5.91 17.86 0.22
C ARG A 260 5.51 17.14 1.50
N VAL A 261 6.52 16.59 2.19
CA VAL A 261 6.37 15.97 3.50
C VAL A 261 7.09 16.82 4.54
N ASP A 262 6.39 17.27 5.57
CA ASP A 262 7.02 18.03 6.65
C ASP A 262 7.91 17.10 7.50
N LEU A 263 9.16 17.50 7.72
CA LEU A 263 10.18 16.73 8.47
C LEU A 263 10.43 17.27 9.89
N GLU A 264 9.89 18.45 10.18
CA GLU A 264 9.97 19.12 11.49
C GLU A 264 9.09 18.40 12.53
N GLU A 265 9.49 18.43 13.80
CA GLU A 265 8.85 17.60 14.84
C GLU A 265 7.36 17.88 15.04
N ASP A 266 6.91 19.12 14.88
CA ASP A 266 5.54 19.56 15.16
C ASP A 266 4.53 19.12 14.09
N ALA A 267 5.00 18.91 12.86
CA ALA A 267 4.19 18.49 11.71
C ALA A 267 4.72 17.21 11.04
N LEU A 268 5.60 16.46 11.71
CA LEU A 268 6.32 15.31 11.15
C LEU A 268 5.40 14.36 10.38
N GLY A 269 5.73 14.10 9.12
CA GLY A 269 5.01 13.18 8.24
C GLY A 269 3.72 13.75 7.65
N ARG A 270 3.43 15.04 7.84
CA ARG A 270 2.31 15.71 7.18
C ARG A 270 2.58 15.82 5.69
N THR A 271 1.66 15.33 4.87
CA THR A 271 1.61 15.58 3.43
C THR A 271 0.83 16.86 3.15
N THR A 272 1.45 17.83 2.49
CA THR A 272 0.83 19.13 2.19
C THR A 272 1.28 19.64 0.82
N GLU A 273 0.53 20.59 0.27
CA GLU A 273 0.94 21.26 -0.97
C GLU A 273 2.26 22.03 -0.76
N ASP A 274 3.17 21.89 -1.72
CA ASP A 274 4.42 22.64 -1.79
C ASP A 274 4.24 23.94 -2.57
N LEU A 275 3.84 24.98 -1.85
CA LEU A 275 3.62 26.32 -2.41
C LEU A 275 4.91 27.03 -2.83
N TYR A 276 6.08 26.53 -2.40
CA TYR A 276 7.37 27.15 -2.67
C TYR A 276 8.11 26.48 -3.83
N ARG A 277 7.51 25.49 -4.49
CA ARG A 277 8.12 24.86 -5.66
C ARG A 277 8.14 25.86 -6.81
N GLU A 278 9.31 26.43 -7.05
CA GLU A 278 9.55 27.39 -8.11
C GLU A 278 9.70 26.69 -9.48
N GLY A 279 9.20 27.33 -10.54
CA GLY A 279 9.37 26.90 -11.94
C GLY A 279 8.06 26.57 -12.66
N SER A 280 8.15 26.38 -13.99
CA SER A 280 7.01 26.07 -14.87
C SER A 280 6.64 24.57 -14.90
N ALA A 281 7.02 23.81 -13.88
CA ALA A 281 6.75 22.38 -13.83
C ALA A 281 5.25 22.15 -13.58
N GLN A 282 4.68 21.15 -14.25
CA GLN A 282 3.34 20.67 -13.91
C GLN A 282 3.41 19.83 -12.63
N PRO A 283 2.37 19.85 -11.78
CA PRO A 283 2.30 18.97 -10.61
C PRO A 283 2.52 17.49 -10.97
N ASN A 284 3.41 16.83 -10.25
CA ASN A 284 3.74 15.42 -10.46
C ASN A 284 2.76 14.46 -9.74
N THR A 285 2.00 14.97 -8.77
CA THR A 285 1.12 14.17 -7.93
C THR A 285 -0.34 14.49 -8.19
N LYS A 286 -1.14 13.44 -8.46
CA LYS A 286 -2.60 13.49 -8.51
C LYS A 286 -3.15 13.01 -7.18
N VAL A 287 -3.62 13.93 -6.34
CA VAL A 287 -4.20 13.62 -5.02
C VAL A 287 -5.65 13.17 -5.21
N CYS A 288 -6.01 11.98 -4.75
CA CYS A 288 -7.38 11.48 -4.82
C CYS A 288 -8.26 12.21 -3.79
N VAL A 289 -9.36 12.81 -4.26
CA VAL A 289 -10.25 13.65 -3.43
C VAL A 289 -11.66 13.07 -3.30
N GLN A 290 -12.10 12.32 -4.30
CA GLN A 290 -13.37 11.58 -4.30
C GLN A 290 -13.14 10.18 -4.84
N VAL A 291 -14.01 9.25 -4.43
CA VAL A 291 -13.98 7.85 -4.85
C VAL A 291 -15.41 7.35 -5.09
N ASP A 292 -15.60 6.58 -6.15
CA ASP A 292 -16.78 5.74 -6.34
C ASP A 292 -16.64 4.48 -5.47
N ALA A 293 -16.90 4.66 -4.17
CA ALA A 293 -16.75 3.61 -3.17
C ALA A 293 -17.67 2.41 -3.49
N ASP A 294 -18.91 2.65 -3.90
CA ASP A 294 -19.88 1.60 -4.18
C ASP A 294 -19.41 0.68 -5.32
N ARG A 295 -18.89 1.27 -6.42
CA ARG A 295 -18.32 0.48 -7.52
C ARG A 295 -17.11 -0.31 -7.06
N PHE A 296 -16.20 0.31 -6.30
CA PHE A 296 -15.01 -0.37 -5.78
C PHE A 296 -15.40 -1.55 -4.87
N MET A 297 -16.25 -1.30 -3.87
CA MET A 297 -16.69 -2.31 -2.90
C MET A 297 -17.40 -3.48 -3.60
N LYS A 298 -18.22 -3.20 -4.60
CA LYS A 298 -18.90 -4.24 -5.39
C LYS A 298 -17.90 -5.11 -6.18
N ASP A 299 -16.90 -4.52 -6.82
CA ASP A 299 -15.88 -5.29 -7.55
C ASP A 299 -14.99 -6.09 -6.59
N PHE A 300 -14.55 -5.48 -5.49
CA PHE A 300 -13.73 -6.12 -4.46
C PHE A 300 -14.43 -7.38 -3.89
N PHE A 301 -15.67 -7.26 -3.44
CA PHE A 301 -16.43 -8.41 -2.90
C PHE A 301 -16.99 -9.36 -3.97
N HIS A 302 -16.97 -8.98 -5.25
CA HIS A 302 -17.23 -9.93 -6.33
C HIS A 302 -16.05 -10.86 -6.55
N ARG A 303 -14.83 -10.37 -6.29
CA ARG A 303 -13.58 -11.11 -6.50
C ARG A 303 -13.10 -11.87 -5.27
N ILE A 304 -13.30 -11.31 -4.08
CA ILE A 304 -12.88 -11.91 -2.80
C ILE A 304 -14.14 -12.19 -1.96
N GLY A 305 -14.38 -13.48 -1.69
CA GLY A 305 -15.66 -13.95 -1.14
C GLY A 305 -16.83 -13.69 -2.06
#